data_AF-A0A497AZS1-F1
#
_entry.id   AF-A0A497AZS1-F1
#
_cell.length_a   1.000
_cell.length_b   1.000
_cell.length_c   1.000
_cell.angle_alpha   90.00
_cell.angle_beta   90.00
_cell.angle_gamma   90.00
#
_symmetry.space_group_name_H-M   'P 1'
#
loop_
_entity.id
_entity.type
_entity.pdbx_description
1 polymer ?
#
loop_
_entity_poly.entity_id
_entity_poly.type
_entity_poly.pdbx_seq_one_letter_code
_entity_poly.pdbx_strand_id
1 'polypeptide(L)'
;MAEARVVRILPPDEWKKRQIETLKSVGARNYAQGISMPKKDPIEAGIAAQARYEEQMKKDDVLKRREAALKATNMSEWFAYASDLGTNRLVEGVVKREKKVDRFIKGWQPLLVDHVSKIDEMPDVTDADREERMLENLRGLKALKGKWR
;
A
#
# COMPACT_ATOMS: atom_id res chain seq x y z
N MET A 1 30.07 -10.22 15.13
CA MET A 1 30.10 -9.40 13.88
C MET A 1 28.92 -9.84 13.03
N ALA A 2 28.17 -8.91 12.44
CA ALA A 2 27.13 -9.30 11.49
C ALA A 2 27.79 -9.83 10.20
N GLU A 3 27.38 -10.99 9.72
CA GLU A 3 27.86 -11.55 8.45
C GLU A 3 27.05 -11.00 7.27
N ALA A 4 27.70 -10.77 6.13
CA ALA A 4 27.02 -10.34 4.92
C ALA A 4 26.16 -11.48 4.35
N ARG A 5 24.88 -11.20 4.07
CA ARG A 5 23.96 -12.11 3.39
C ARG A 5 23.34 -11.44 2.18
N VAL A 6 23.37 -12.13 1.04
CA VAL A 6 22.67 -11.70 -0.18
C VAL A 6 21.19 -12.08 -0.04
N VAL A 7 20.32 -11.08 -0.01
CA VAL A 7 18.88 -11.27 0.17
C VAL A 7 18.13 -10.42 -0.86
N ARG A 8 17.43 -11.07 -1.80
CA ARG A 8 16.66 -10.39 -2.86
C ARG A 8 15.47 -9.61 -2.32
N ILE A 9 14.72 -10.21 -1.40
CA ILE A 9 13.58 -9.62 -0.68
C ILE A 9 13.78 -9.91 0.81
N LEU A 10 13.73 -8.88 1.65
CA LEU A 10 13.93 -9.06 3.10
C LEU A 10 13.00 -10.14 3.67
N PRO A 11 13.48 -10.94 4.64
CA PRO A 11 12.59 -11.80 5.42
C PRO A 11 11.48 -10.98 6.07
N PRO A 12 10.29 -11.57 6.30
CA PRO A 12 9.13 -10.86 6.85
C PRO A 12 9.43 -9.99 8.08
N ASP A 13 10.18 -10.50 9.04
CA ASP A 13 10.47 -9.79 10.29
C ASP A 13 11.41 -8.60 10.09
N GLU A 14 12.45 -8.75 9.27
CA GLU A 14 13.37 -7.66 8.91
C GLU A 14 12.69 -6.60 8.06
N TRP A 15 11.79 -7.00 7.14
CA TRP A 15 10.96 -6.07 6.39
C TRP A 15 10.13 -5.23 7.36
N LYS A 16 9.36 -5.87 8.24
CA LYS A 16 8.49 -5.20 9.21
C LYS A 16 9.30 -4.24 10.06
N LYS A 17 10.41 -4.72 10.63
CA LYS A 17 11.31 -3.91 11.46
C LYS A 17 11.77 -2.66 10.71
N ARG A 18 12.35 -2.82 9.52
CA ARG A 18 12.83 -1.70 8.70
C ARG A 18 11.72 -0.70 8.40
N GLN A 19 10.54 -1.17 8.02
CA GLN A 19 9.41 -0.31 7.67
C GLN A 19 8.95 0.53 8.87
N ILE A 20 8.81 -0.09 10.05
CA ILE A 20 8.36 0.59 11.26
C ILE A 20 9.44 1.54 11.80
N GLU A 21 10.70 1.11 11.84
CA GLU A 21 11.80 1.94 12.33
C GLU A 21 12.07 3.13 11.41
N THR A 22 11.98 2.96 10.10
CA THR A 22 12.10 4.08 9.13
C THR A 22 10.98 5.09 9.32
N LEU A 23 9.73 4.61 9.49
CA LEU A 23 8.58 5.47 9.73
C LEU A 23 8.77 6.28 11.03
N LYS A 24 9.24 5.64 12.11
CA LYS A 24 9.54 6.30 13.38
C LYS A 24 10.66 7.34 13.27
N SER A 25 11.72 7.01 12.52
CA SER A 25 12.94 7.82 12.49
C SER A 25 12.85 9.03 11.57
N VAL A 26 12.25 8.86 10.37
CA VAL A 26 12.25 9.90 9.32
C VAL A 26 10.90 10.09 8.64
N GLY A 27 9.88 9.32 9.01
CA GLY A 27 8.58 9.34 8.34
C GLY A 27 7.92 10.73 8.34
N ALA A 28 7.91 11.42 9.48
CA ALA A 28 7.35 12.76 9.59
C ALA A 28 8.09 13.78 8.70
N ARG A 29 9.42 13.73 8.70
CA ARG A 29 10.26 14.61 7.86
C ARG A 29 10.05 14.36 6.37
N ASN A 30 10.02 13.10 5.94
CA ASN A 30 9.78 12.73 4.55
C ASN A 30 8.37 13.13 4.09
N TYR A 31 7.38 12.99 4.97
CA TYR A 31 6.01 13.43 4.69
C TYR A 31 5.92 14.95 4.50
N ALA A 32 6.54 15.73 5.40
CA ALA A 32 6.61 17.19 5.29
C ALA A 32 7.31 17.62 3.99
N GLN A 33 8.42 16.98 3.64
CA GLN A 33 9.13 17.24 2.38
C GLN A 33 8.26 16.91 1.16
N GLY A 34 7.53 15.79 1.17
CA GLY A 34 6.63 15.40 0.08
C GLY A 34 5.47 16.38 -0.13
N ILE A 35 4.96 17.01 0.93
CA ILE A 35 3.96 18.09 0.83
C ILE A 35 4.58 19.36 0.24
N SER A 36 5.82 19.68 0.60
CA SER A 36 6.49 20.90 0.12
C SER A 36 6.87 20.84 -1.36
N MET A 37 6.98 19.64 -1.94
CA MET A 37 7.42 19.43 -3.33
C MET A 37 6.56 18.33 -3.99
N PRO A 38 5.27 18.58 -4.22
CA PRO A 38 4.41 17.60 -4.87
C PRO A 38 4.86 17.41 -6.34
N LYS A 39 4.84 16.16 -6.83
CA LYS A 39 5.28 15.83 -8.20
C LYS A 39 4.47 16.53 -9.32
N LYS A 40 3.25 16.95 -8.98
CA LYS A 40 2.32 17.72 -9.80
C LYS A 40 1.34 18.43 -8.86
N ASP A 41 0.72 19.50 -9.32
CA ASP A 41 -0.29 20.19 -8.53
C ASP A 41 -1.42 19.21 -8.14
N PRO A 42 -1.68 18.99 -6.83
CA PRO A 42 -2.68 18.03 -6.39
C PRO A 42 -4.11 18.47 -6.68
N ILE A 43 -4.38 19.78 -6.74
CA ILE A 43 -5.70 20.33 -7.07
C ILE A 43 -5.96 20.13 -8.56
N GLU A 44 -5.02 20.53 -9.43
CA GLU A 44 -5.16 20.34 -10.87
C GLU A 44 -5.26 18.86 -11.24
N ALA A 45 -4.44 18.02 -10.62
CA ALA A 45 -4.50 16.57 -10.81
C ALA A 45 -5.83 15.97 -10.34
N GLY A 46 -6.44 16.55 -9.30
CA GLY A 46 -7.78 16.21 -8.82
C GLY A 46 -8.86 16.58 -9.83
N ILE A 47 -8.83 17.82 -10.32
CA ILE A 47 -9.76 18.33 -11.35
C ILE A 47 -9.64 17.51 -12.64
N ALA A 48 -8.43 17.22 -13.10
CA ALA A 48 -8.20 16.39 -14.28
C ALA A 48 -8.70 14.95 -14.10
N ALA A 49 -8.79 14.45 -12.86
CA ALA A 49 -9.31 13.13 -12.55
C ALA A 49 -10.83 13.09 -12.34
N GLN A 50 -11.55 14.22 -12.49
CA GLN A 50 -12.97 14.35 -12.17
C GLN A 50 -13.83 13.33 -12.92
N ALA A 51 -13.64 13.16 -14.24
CA ALA A 51 -14.41 12.19 -15.02
C ALA A 51 -14.25 10.75 -14.51
N ARG A 52 -13.03 10.36 -14.09
CA ARG A 52 -12.77 9.05 -13.49
C ARG A 52 -13.45 8.92 -12.13
N TYR A 53 -13.46 9.99 -11.34
CA TYR A 53 -14.15 10.02 -10.04
C TYR A 53 -15.65 9.82 -10.21
N GLU A 54 -16.27 10.56 -11.13
CA GLU A 54 -17.69 10.46 -11.46
C GLU A 54 -18.06 9.06 -11.93
N GLU A 55 -17.26 8.46 -12.81
CA GLU A 55 -17.49 7.10 -13.30
C GLU A 55 -17.45 6.05 -12.18
N GLN A 56 -16.54 6.21 -11.21
CA GLN A 56 -16.49 5.29 -10.05
C GLN A 56 -17.68 5.50 -9.12
N MET A 57 -18.14 6.75 -8.95
CA MET A 57 -19.29 7.08 -8.10
C MET A 57 -20.63 6.67 -8.72
N LYS A 58 -20.70 6.47 -10.04
CA LYS A 58 -21.88 5.89 -10.72
C LYS A 58 -22.03 4.38 -10.52
N LYS A 59 -21.02 3.69 -9.99
CA LYS A 59 -21.10 2.24 -9.80
C LYS A 59 -22.01 1.91 -8.63
N ASP A 60 -23.05 1.12 -8.92
CA ASP A 60 -24.05 0.69 -7.93
C ASP A 60 -23.44 0.03 -6.68
N ASP A 61 -22.36 -0.72 -6.83
CA ASP A 61 -21.69 -1.39 -5.73
C ASP A 61 -20.96 -0.41 -4.79
N VAL A 62 -20.51 0.74 -5.30
CA VAL A 62 -19.91 1.83 -4.50
C VAL A 62 -20.99 2.57 -3.74
N LEU A 63 -22.10 2.92 -4.41
CA LEU A 63 -23.20 3.66 -3.80
C LEU A 63 -23.93 2.82 -2.75
N LYS A 64 -24.25 1.55 -3.04
CA LYS A 64 -24.89 0.62 -2.09
C LYS A 64 -24.00 0.38 -0.86
N ARG A 65 -22.67 0.27 -1.04
CA ARG A 65 -21.74 0.14 0.09
C ARG A 65 -21.71 1.40 0.96
N ARG A 66 -21.73 2.59 0.36
CA ARG A 66 -21.78 3.86 1.09
C ARG A 66 -23.07 3.99 1.89
N GLU A 67 -24.21 3.71 1.26
CA GLU A 67 -25.52 3.77 1.93
C GLU A 67 -25.61 2.78 3.08
N ALA A 68 -25.22 1.52 2.87
CA ALA A 68 -25.21 0.50 3.91
C ALA A 68 -24.32 0.90 5.10
N ALA A 69 -23.14 1.47 4.84
CA ALA A 69 -22.23 1.93 5.89
C ALA A 69 -22.79 3.11 6.70
N LEU A 70 -23.47 4.06 6.04
CA LEU A 70 -24.11 5.19 6.71
C LEU A 70 -25.33 4.76 7.54
N LYS A 71 -26.11 3.80 7.05
CA LYS A 71 -27.22 3.21 7.81
C LYS A 71 -26.77 2.37 9.00
N ALA A 72 -25.53 1.87 8.98
CA ALA A 72 -24.96 1.05 10.05
C ALA A 72 -24.38 1.85 11.23
N THR A 73 -24.41 3.18 11.18
CA THR A 73 -23.95 4.04 12.28
C THR A 73 -24.94 5.17 12.56
N ASN A 74 -24.73 5.92 13.64
CA ASN A 74 -25.58 7.06 14.01
C ASN A 74 -24.74 8.22 14.57
N MET A 75 -25.39 9.37 14.75
CA MET A 75 -24.70 10.61 15.11
C MET A 75 -24.00 10.55 16.48
N SER A 76 -24.62 9.89 17.45
CA SER A 76 -24.06 9.71 18.79
C SER A 76 -22.83 8.81 18.77
N GLU A 77 -22.88 7.73 18.00
CA GLU A 77 -21.78 6.78 17.84
C GLU A 77 -20.61 7.38 17.05
N TRP A 78 -20.90 8.12 15.98
CA TRP A 78 -19.89 8.86 15.23
C TRP A 78 -19.18 9.91 16.10
N PHE A 79 -19.96 10.71 16.85
CA PHE A 79 -19.43 11.78 17.69
C PHE A 79 -18.56 11.24 18.82
N ALA A 80 -18.98 10.16 19.50
CA ALA A 80 -18.18 9.50 20.53
C ALA A 80 -16.84 8.99 19.96
N TYR A 81 -16.86 8.31 18.80
CA TYR A 81 -15.62 7.80 18.20
C TYR A 81 -14.70 8.89 17.63
N ALA A 82 -15.25 9.97 17.10
CA ALA A 82 -14.45 11.07 16.57
C ALA A 82 -13.76 11.84 17.71
N SER A 83 -14.50 12.13 18.79
CA SER A 83 -14.04 12.89 19.95
C SER A 83 -13.01 12.12 20.79
N ASP A 84 -13.28 10.83 21.07
CA ASP A 84 -12.46 10.07 22.01
C ASP A 84 -11.27 9.38 21.35
N LEU A 85 -11.38 9.06 20.06
CA LEU A 85 -10.39 8.23 19.36
C LEU A 85 -9.69 8.96 18.22
N GLY A 86 -10.30 9.97 17.60
CA GLY A 86 -9.81 10.60 16.37
C GLY A 86 -8.41 11.20 16.48
N THR A 87 -8.12 11.90 17.57
CA THR A 87 -6.86 12.63 17.76
C THR A 87 -5.66 11.71 18.03
N ASN A 88 -5.86 10.60 18.76
CA ASN A 88 -4.80 9.66 19.12
C ASN A 88 -4.65 8.49 18.12
N ARG A 89 -5.66 8.24 17.25
CA ARG A 89 -5.71 7.06 16.35
C ARG A 89 -4.76 7.08 15.17
N LEU A 90 -4.16 8.20 14.76
CA LEU A 90 -3.27 8.18 13.61
C LEU A 90 -2.01 7.35 13.89
N VAL A 91 -1.34 7.62 15.02
CA VAL A 91 -0.14 6.89 15.44
C VAL A 91 -0.51 5.55 16.08
N GLU A 92 -1.48 5.55 17.00
CA GLU A 92 -1.89 4.35 17.71
C GLU A 92 -2.59 3.34 16.77
N GLY A 93 -3.29 3.80 15.75
CA GLY A 93 -3.99 2.95 14.79
C GLY A 93 -3.07 2.19 13.84
N VAL A 94 -1.88 2.71 13.55
CA VAL A 94 -0.84 1.98 12.79
C VAL A 94 -0.14 0.98 13.70
N VAL A 95 0.20 1.37 14.92
CA VAL A 95 0.88 0.50 15.92
C VAL A 95 -0.03 -0.66 16.35
N LYS A 96 -1.29 -0.41 16.75
CA LYS A 96 -2.25 -1.45 17.15
C LYS A 96 -2.63 -2.43 16.03
N ARG A 97 -2.43 -2.04 14.77
CA ARG A 97 -2.70 -2.89 13.60
C ARG A 97 -1.46 -3.59 13.07
N GLU A 98 -0.37 -3.63 13.84
CA GLU A 98 0.83 -4.40 13.51
C GLU A 98 0.49 -5.85 13.10
N LYS A 99 -0.46 -6.50 13.77
CA LYS A 99 -0.91 -7.86 13.38
C LYS A 99 -1.50 -7.94 11.96
N LYS A 100 -2.11 -6.87 11.44
CA LYS A 100 -2.60 -6.80 10.05
C LYS A 100 -1.43 -6.60 9.08
N VAL A 101 -0.44 -5.79 9.46
CA VAL A 101 0.81 -5.62 8.70
C VAL A 101 1.60 -6.93 8.65
N ASP A 102 1.77 -7.59 9.80
CA ASP A 102 2.41 -8.91 9.92
C ASP A 102 1.70 -9.97 9.07
N ARG A 103 0.36 -10.04 9.15
CA ARG A 103 -0.43 -10.95 8.30
C ARG A 103 -0.22 -10.69 6.82
N PHE A 104 -0.27 -9.42 6.41
CA PHE A 104 -0.01 -9.04 5.03
C PHE A 104 1.39 -9.46 4.60
N ILE A 105 2.44 -9.09 5.36
CA ILE A 105 3.83 -9.38 5.02
C ILE A 105 4.05 -10.90 4.95
N LYS A 106 3.57 -11.67 5.92
CA LYS A 106 3.72 -13.13 5.95
C LYS A 106 2.99 -13.83 4.80
N GLY A 107 1.82 -13.33 4.39
CA GLY A 107 1.08 -13.87 3.24
C GLY A 107 1.65 -13.42 1.90
N TRP A 108 2.16 -12.19 1.81
CA TRP A 108 2.60 -11.58 0.56
C TRP A 108 4.05 -11.88 0.21
N GLN A 109 4.95 -11.88 1.18
CA GLN A 109 6.39 -11.97 0.96
C GLN A 109 6.79 -13.27 0.22
N PRO A 110 6.26 -14.47 0.55
CA PRO A 110 6.59 -15.69 -0.19
C PRO A 110 6.11 -15.65 -1.64
N LEU A 111 4.91 -15.09 -1.89
CA LEU A 111 4.37 -14.93 -3.25
C LEU A 111 5.23 -13.96 -4.07
N LEU A 112 5.70 -12.89 -3.45
CA LEU A 112 6.57 -11.92 -4.10
C LEU A 112 7.96 -12.50 -4.39
N VAL A 113 8.53 -13.28 -3.47
CA VAL A 113 9.82 -13.96 -3.69
C VAL A 113 9.71 -14.93 -4.86
N ASP A 114 8.71 -15.82 -4.86
CA ASP A 114 8.48 -16.78 -5.94
C ASP A 114 8.33 -16.07 -7.30
N HIS A 115 7.53 -14.99 -7.35
CA HIS A 115 7.35 -14.20 -8.57
C HIS A 115 8.65 -13.53 -9.03
N VAL A 116 9.37 -12.85 -8.14
CA VAL A 116 10.59 -12.13 -8.51
C VAL A 116 11.70 -13.09 -8.92
N SER A 117 11.82 -14.27 -8.30
CA SER A 117 12.78 -15.29 -8.74
C SER A 117 12.52 -15.72 -10.19
N LYS A 118 11.25 -15.91 -10.59
CA LYS A 118 10.88 -16.23 -11.98
C LYS A 118 11.23 -15.11 -12.96
N ILE A 119 11.06 -13.86 -12.53
CA ILE A 119 11.44 -12.69 -13.35
C ILE A 119 12.98 -12.57 -13.47
N ASP A 120 13.71 -12.88 -12.40
CA ASP A 120 15.18 -12.82 -12.38
C ASP A 120 15.80 -13.94 -13.27
N GLU A 121 15.08 -15.03 -13.53
CA GLU A 121 15.48 -16.09 -14.48
C GLU A 121 15.23 -15.73 -15.95
N MET A 122 14.45 -14.68 -16.23
CA MET A 122 14.19 -14.24 -17.61
C MET A 122 15.44 -13.58 -18.21
N PRO A 123 15.69 -13.75 -19.52
CA PRO A 123 16.76 -13.05 -20.22
C PRO A 123 16.67 -11.53 -20.06
N ASP A 124 17.81 -10.83 -20.11
CA ASP A 124 17.86 -9.36 -20.12
C ASP A 124 18.96 -8.77 -21.02
N VAL A 125 19.44 -9.58 -21.97
CA VAL A 125 20.57 -9.27 -22.85
C VAL A 125 20.15 -8.22 -23.89
N THR A 126 19.02 -8.42 -24.55
CA THR A 126 18.51 -7.52 -25.58
C THR A 126 17.48 -6.55 -25.03
N ASP A 127 17.13 -5.54 -25.84
CA ASP A 127 16.08 -4.60 -25.46
C ASP A 127 14.70 -5.27 -25.40
N ALA A 128 14.44 -6.16 -26.37
CA ALA A 128 13.23 -6.98 -26.38
C ALA A 128 13.11 -7.85 -25.12
N ASP A 129 14.23 -8.43 -24.65
CA ASP A 129 14.25 -9.21 -23.40
C ASP A 129 13.87 -8.34 -22.20
N ARG A 130 14.40 -7.12 -22.12
CA ARG A 130 14.10 -6.17 -21.05
C ARG A 130 12.64 -5.72 -21.09
N GLU A 131 12.09 -5.46 -22.27
CA GLU A 131 10.68 -5.11 -22.45
C GLU A 131 9.77 -6.25 -21.99
N GLU A 132 10.02 -7.48 -22.45
CA GLU A 132 9.22 -8.64 -22.08
C GLU A 132 9.30 -8.90 -20.57
N ARG A 133 10.50 -8.80 -19.97
CA ARG A 133 10.70 -8.93 -18.52
C ARG A 133 9.86 -7.91 -17.74
N MET A 134 9.78 -6.67 -18.21
CA MET A 134 8.97 -5.62 -17.57
C MET A 134 7.47 -5.87 -17.71
N LEU A 135 7.03 -6.31 -18.88
CA LEU A 135 5.62 -6.64 -19.14
C LEU A 135 5.16 -7.84 -18.31
N GLU A 136 5.97 -8.89 -18.25
CA GLU A 136 5.66 -10.09 -17.49
C GLU A 136 5.65 -9.81 -15.98
N ASN A 137 6.58 -8.99 -15.49
CA ASN A 137 6.56 -8.52 -14.12
C ASN A 137 5.25 -7.75 -13.80
N LEU A 138 4.82 -6.84 -14.69
CA LEU A 138 3.57 -6.10 -14.50
C LEU A 138 2.34 -7.04 -14.51
N ARG A 139 2.29 -7.99 -15.44
CA ARG A 139 1.20 -8.98 -15.54
C ARG A 139 1.11 -9.85 -14.29
N GLY A 140 2.24 -10.41 -13.86
CA GLY A 140 2.31 -11.23 -12.66
C GLY A 140 1.90 -10.46 -11.39
N LEU A 141 2.38 -9.23 -11.20
CA LEU A 141 1.98 -8.39 -10.07
C LEU A 141 0.47 -8.08 -10.07
N LYS A 142 -0.13 -7.83 -11.24
CA LYS A 142 -1.59 -7.69 -11.38
C LYS A 142 -2.32 -8.97 -10.98
N ALA A 143 -1.83 -10.13 -11.42
CA ALA A 143 -2.42 -11.42 -11.13
C ALA A 143 -2.28 -11.82 -9.64
N LEU A 144 -1.25 -11.34 -8.95
CA LEU A 144 -1.05 -11.58 -7.52
C LEU A 144 -1.91 -10.69 -6.61
N LYS A 145 -2.53 -9.63 -7.15
CA LYS A 145 -3.33 -8.68 -6.37
C LYS A 145 -4.39 -9.39 -5.53
N GLY A 146 -4.26 -9.28 -4.21
CA GLY A 146 -5.23 -9.83 -3.25
C GLY A 146 -5.07 -11.32 -2.93
N LYS A 147 -4.16 -12.05 -3.60
CA LYS A 147 -3.91 -13.48 -3.35
C LYS A 147 -3.27 -13.81 -2.00
N TRP A 148 -2.76 -12.81 -1.28
CA TRP A 148 -2.19 -12.97 0.06
C TRP A 148 -3.23 -13.15 1.18
N ARG A 149 -4.52 -12.93 0.86
CA ARG A 149 -5.62 -12.87 1.84
C ARG A 149 -6.15 -14.24 2.20
#